data_AF-A0A4R6JVW4-F1
#
_entry.id   AF-A0A4R6JVW4-F1
#
_cell.length_a   1.000
_cell.length_b   1.000
_cell.length_c   1.000
_cell.angle_alpha   90.00
_cell.angle_beta   90.00
_cell.angle_gamma   90.00
#
_symmetry.space_group_name_H-M   'P 1'
#
loop_
_entity.id
_entity.type
_entity.pdbx_description
1 polymer ?
#
loop_
_entity_poly.entity_id
_entity_poly.type
_entity_poly.pdbx_seq_one_letter_code
_entity_poly.pdbx_strand_id
1 'polypeptide(L)'
;MSLINRARWARSLLVAGVTVTVLTATTAATAQAAPAPAPPAQLSALAEGSLATYEQKLAVAVKFGLGDDFALLEKADRDFVIAIWNHVKGNPAQVEVRVAAETAFTSDPDLSYEFITAEVFAAFDRDVERERVEAATKRASDLARSAAAASIDVVADAALLNGSDLDFVRLIWERVADDAKWPKVKAAARAARDGSDADRSTFIATGMAEAARQDIDDRIAADEAKTEAEKAAERARASKKLAANRIGMAVTDELLNLPDRDFIIRVWNFTADGSEVQAAAIAATRSLDPVVWKAYIDTGLHQAVDRDIQIALDRKYQADRALAQQIKATATKNKDLNLVHWTDKALAGSATQLDDFLRVGQYDLDLATSFAAGEVLPSWSDTVAWTNGIVNVAGICCKLAGPELGVRTEAGHTGGTSLMYSGLDNNATKSYAYLKSMALSRITVKPSTKLTYWIHPQANTVRPEVKAANSTCVAIDLLFSDGKNLRDSGQKDTRGNRAHPAHQCNKLTVGKWNEVVVPLGALAGKQITTLVVAYDQPAATGGYRGLVDDLTITD
;
A
#
# COMPACT_ATOMS: atom_id res chain seq x y z
N MET A 1 -42.73 12.08 -5.48
CA MET A 1 -42.30 10.67 -5.47
C MET A 1 -40.78 10.67 -5.53
N SER A 2 -40.15 9.91 -4.65
CA SER A 2 -38.72 9.92 -4.27
C SER A 2 -38.33 11.00 -3.25
N LEU A 3 -37.76 10.50 -2.16
CA LEU A 3 -37.65 11.10 -0.84
C LEU A 3 -36.29 11.76 -0.62
N ILE A 4 -36.39 12.83 0.19
CA ILE A 4 -35.40 13.64 0.88
C ILE A 4 -34.35 12.80 1.62
N ASN A 5 -33.05 13.10 1.44
CA ASN A 5 -31.98 12.63 2.31
C ASN A 5 -31.16 13.82 2.81
N ARG A 6 -31.58 14.38 3.96
CA ARG A 6 -30.82 15.37 4.75
C ARG A 6 -30.25 14.65 5.97
N ALA A 7 -28.95 14.35 5.95
CA ALA A 7 -28.25 13.81 7.12
C ALA A 7 -28.02 14.92 8.15
N ARG A 8 -28.85 14.93 9.20
CA ARG A 8 -28.64 15.68 10.44
C ARG A 8 -27.52 15.02 11.24
N TRP A 9 -26.46 15.76 11.56
CA TRP A 9 -25.49 15.38 12.59
C TRP A 9 -26.09 15.72 13.95
N ALA A 10 -26.75 14.74 14.56
CA ALA A 10 -27.19 14.80 15.95
C ALA A 10 -26.14 14.09 16.82
N ARG A 11 -25.52 14.85 17.74
CA ARG A 11 -24.71 14.31 18.84
C ARG A 11 -25.64 13.55 19.78
N SER A 12 -25.48 12.24 19.86
CA SER A 12 -26.14 11.41 20.87
C SER A 12 -25.24 11.30 22.11
N LEU A 13 -25.61 12.03 23.16
CA LEU A 13 -25.27 11.71 24.54
C LEU A 13 -25.96 10.38 24.90
N LEU A 14 -25.18 9.34 25.18
CA LEU A 14 -25.67 8.11 25.81
C LEU A 14 -25.24 8.12 27.27
N VAL A 15 -26.17 8.60 28.11
CA VAL A 15 -26.25 8.25 29.52
C VAL A 15 -26.83 6.85 29.58
N ALA A 16 -26.06 5.89 30.09
CA ALA A 16 -26.58 4.59 30.52
C ALA A 16 -25.97 4.28 31.89
N GLY A 17 -26.67 4.74 32.94
CA GLY A 17 -26.48 4.23 34.28
C GLY A 17 -27.03 2.81 34.35
N VAL A 18 -26.19 1.86 34.74
CA VAL A 18 -26.63 0.51 35.13
C VAL A 18 -26.32 0.36 36.60
N THR A 19 -27.35 0.59 37.43
CA THR A 19 -27.41 0.16 38.83
C THR A 19 -27.70 -1.33 38.86
N VAL A 20 -26.74 -2.12 39.35
CA VAL A 20 -26.99 -3.54 39.69
C VAL A 20 -27.31 -3.63 41.17
N THR A 21 -28.60 -3.72 41.48
CA THR A 21 -29.17 -4.16 42.74
C THR A 21 -29.06 -5.69 42.81
N VAL A 22 -28.24 -6.21 43.72
CA VAL A 22 -28.23 -7.66 44.01
C VAL A 22 -29.21 -7.94 45.14
N LEU A 23 -30.34 -8.57 44.79
CA LEU A 23 -31.27 -9.20 45.72
C LEU A 23 -30.59 -10.40 46.39
N THR A 24 -30.53 -10.40 47.71
CA THR A 24 -30.22 -11.58 48.52
C THR A 24 -31.44 -12.50 48.58
N ALA A 25 -31.35 -13.68 47.98
CA ALA A 25 -32.28 -14.78 48.21
C ALA A 25 -31.55 -15.86 49.03
N THR A 26 -31.96 -16.02 50.27
CA THR A 26 -31.54 -17.06 51.20
C THR A 26 -32.34 -18.33 50.94
N THR A 27 -31.67 -19.43 50.64
CA THR A 27 -32.18 -20.77 50.94
C THR A 27 -31.06 -21.58 51.61
N ALA A 28 -31.43 -22.14 52.76
CA ALA A 28 -30.54 -22.88 53.64
C ALA A 28 -30.08 -24.19 52.98
N ALA A 29 -28.77 -24.39 52.94
CA ALA A 29 -28.18 -25.71 52.77
C ALA A 29 -27.58 -26.14 54.11
N THR A 30 -27.94 -27.35 54.48
CA THR A 30 -27.67 -28.06 55.74
C THR A 30 -26.22 -28.04 56.16
N ALA A 31 -26.01 -27.83 57.47
CA ALA A 31 -24.74 -28.08 58.14
C ALA A 31 -24.36 -29.55 57.99
N GLN A 32 -23.30 -29.82 57.24
CA GLN A 32 -22.52 -31.05 57.35
C GLN A 32 -21.23 -30.68 58.07
N ALA A 33 -21.02 -31.28 59.24
CA ALA A 33 -19.88 -31.05 60.10
C ALA A 33 -18.55 -31.19 59.34
N ALA A 34 -17.62 -30.29 59.65
CA ALA A 34 -16.23 -30.41 59.25
C ALA A 34 -15.71 -31.80 59.65
N PRO A 35 -15.08 -32.58 58.74
CA PRO A 35 -14.28 -33.69 59.19
C PRO A 35 -13.17 -33.14 60.08
N ALA A 36 -13.02 -33.77 61.25
CA ALA A 36 -11.96 -33.52 62.22
C ALA A 36 -10.58 -33.49 61.53
N PRO A 37 -9.57 -32.79 62.10
CA PRO A 37 -8.22 -32.81 61.57
C PRO A 37 -7.77 -34.27 61.48
N ALA A 38 -7.35 -34.70 60.29
CA ALA A 38 -6.62 -35.94 60.17
C ALA A 38 -5.42 -35.84 61.13
N PRO A 39 -5.19 -36.84 62.00
CA PRO A 39 -4.04 -36.83 62.89
C PRO A 39 -2.76 -36.71 62.05
N PRO A 40 -1.66 -36.18 62.60
CA PRO A 40 -0.38 -36.24 61.91
C PRO A 40 -0.17 -37.71 61.53
N ALA A 41 0.02 -37.97 60.25
CA ALA A 41 0.43 -39.30 59.82
C ALA A 41 1.75 -39.57 60.53
N GLN A 42 1.68 -40.40 61.57
CA GLN A 42 2.84 -40.92 62.26
C GLN A 42 3.60 -41.77 61.25
N LEU A 43 4.63 -41.20 60.64
CA LEU A 43 5.71 -41.98 60.05
C LEU A 43 6.53 -42.53 61.22
N SER A 44 6.09 -43.68 61.73
CA SER A 44 6.92 -44.53 62.57
C SER A 44 6.85 -45.94 62.03
N ALA A 45 7.70 -46.18 61.04
CA ALA A 45 8.34 -47.46 60.80
C ALA A 45 9.63 -47.17 60.02
N LEU A 46 10.75 -47.15 60.75
CA LEU A 46 12.09 -47.25 60.18
C LEU A 46 12.15 -48.52 59.32
N ALA A 47 11.96 -48.35 58.02
CA ALA A 47 12.47 -49.27 57.01
C ALA A 47 13.77 -48.64 56.50
N GLU A 48 14.83 -49.44 56.44
CA GLU A 48 16.15 -49.08 55.95
C GLU A 48 16.08 -48.23 54.66
N GLY A 49 16.63 -47.02 54.70
CA GLY A 49 16.89 -46.10 53.57
C GLY A 49 15.95 -46.20 52.36
N SER A 50 14.77 -45.57 52.40
CA SER A 50 13.89 -45.50 51.23
C SER A 50 14.44 -44.50 50.21
N LEU A 51 15.07 -45.01 49.15
CA LEU A 51 15.49 -44.21 48.01
C LEU A 51 14.30 -43.93 47.09
N ALA A 52 14.19 -42.69 46.61
CA ALA A 52 13.17 -42.29 45.65
C ALA A 52 13.33 -43.08 44.35
N THR A 53 12.21 -43.53 43.79
CA THR A 53 12.20 -44.30 42.56
C THR A 53 12.62 -43.45 41.37
N TYR A 54 13.05 -44.13 40.30
CA TYR A 54 13.35 -43.48 39.03
C TYR A 54 12.18 -42.62 38.53
N GLU A 55 10.95 -43.11 38.64
CA GLU A 55 9.74 -42.39 38.22
C GLU A 55 9.50 -41.11 39.05
N GLN A 56 9.75 -41.16 40.36
CA GLN A 56 9.62 -39.99 41.24
C GLN A 56 10.66 -38.92 40.90
N LYS A 57 11.92 -39.30 40.67
CA LYS A 57 12.97 -38.37 40.20
C LYS A 57 12.66 -37.82 38.81
N LEU A 58 12.15 -38.66 37.91
CA LEU A 58 11.74 -38.24 36.57
C LEU A 58 10.62 -37.20 36.62
N ALA A 59 9.62 -37.40 37.48
CA ALA A 59 8.52 -36.44 37.65
C ALA A 59 9.03 -35.06 38.09
N VAL A 60 9.99 -35.03 39.02
CA VAL A 60 10.66 -33.79 39.43
C VAL A 60 11.48 -33.21 38.29
N ALA A 61 12.34 -34.01 37.64
CA ALA A 61 13.20 -33.54 36.56
C ALA A 61 12.39 -32.93 35.40
N VAL A 62 11.30 -33.57 34.97
CA VAL A 62 10.39 -33.04 33.93
C VAL A 62 9.81 -31.68 34.32
N LYS A 63 9.40 -31.50 35.59
CA LYS A 63 8.84 -30.23 36.08
C LYS A 63 9.81 -29.05 35.93
N PHE A 64 11.11 -29.32 36.01
CA PHE A 64 12.17 -28.32 35.86
C PHE A 64 12.90 -28.38 34.51
N GLY A 65 12.36 -29.09 33.51
CA GLY A 65 12.95 -29.15 32.17
C GLY A 65 14.25 -29.96 32.08
N LEU A 66 14.46 -30.89 33.01
CA LEU A 66 15.63 -31.78 33.12
C LEU A 66 15.29 -33.25 32.79
N GLY A 67 14.13 -33.50 32.17
CA GLY A 67 13.60 -34.86 31.94
C GLY A 67 14.48 -35.77 31.07
N ASP A 68 15.32 -35.19 30.22
CA ASP A 68 16.24 -35.92 29.32
C ASP A 68 17.63 -36.17 29.95
N ASP A 69 17.88 -35.68 31.17
CA ASP A 69 19.14 -35.90 31.88
C ASP A 69 19.12 -37.24 32.62
N PHE A 70 19.32 -38.32 31.88
CA PHE A 70 19.33 -39.68 32.44
C PHE A 70 20.41 -39.86 33.55
N ALA A 71 21.54 -39.16 33.42
CA ALA A 71 22.63 -39.20 34.40
C ALA A 71 22.27 -38.48 35.71
N LEU A 72 21.33 -37.53 35.68
CA LEU A 72 20.72 -36.95 36.88
C LEU A 72 19.80 -37.95 37.59
N LEU A 73 18.98 -38.70 36.85
CA LEU A 73 17.99 -39.62 37.41
C LEU A 73 18.60 -40.83 38.14
N GLU A 74 19.81 -41.22 37.74
CA GLU A 74 20.57 -42.30 38.37
C GLU A 74 21.31 -41.88 39.66
N LYS A 75 21.30 -40.57 40.01
CA LYS A 75 21.97 -40.08 41.22
C LYS A 75 21.27 -40.56 42.50
N ALA A 76 22.03 -40.67 43.59
CA ALA A 76 21.46 -40.81 44.93
C ALA A 76 20.58 -39.60 45.26
N ASP A 77 19.56 -39.79 46.09
CA ASP A 77 18.52 -38.77 46.35
C ASP A 77 19.12 -37.42 46.76
N ARG A 78 20.09 -37.43 47.68
CA ARG A 78 20.78 -36.21 48.11
C ARG A 78 21.47 -35.49 46.95
N ASP A 79 22.19 -36.21 46.09
CA ASP A 79 22.89 -35.64 44.94
C ASP A 79 21.92 -35.15 43.87
N PHE A 80 20.78 -35.84 43.71
CA PHE A 80 19.67 -35.40 42.87
C PHE A 80 19.08 -34.07 43.39
N VAL A 81 18.80 -33.96 44.69
CA VAL A 81 18.29 -32.71 45.29
C VAL A 81 19.30 -31.57 45.18
N ILE A 82 20.60 -31.82 45.36
CA ILE A 82 21.67 -30.82 45.15
C ILE A 82 21.69 -30.35 43.69
N ALA A 83 21.46 -31.25 42.73
CA ALA A 83 21.40 -30.89 41.32
C ALA A 83 20.17 -30.02 41.01
N ILE A 84 18.99 -30.36 41.57
CA ILE A 84 17.80 -29.51 41.47
C ILE A 84 18.05 -28.14 42.11
N TRP A 85 18.62 -28.08 43.31
CA TRP A 85 18.99 -26.81 43.95
C TRP A 85 19.92 -25.97 43.08
N ASN A 86 20.96 -26.59 42.50
CA ASN A 86 21.90 -25.89 41.62
C ASN A 86 21.25 -25.34 40.35
N HIS A 87 20.22 -26.01 39.85
CA HIS A 87 19.44 -25.54 38.71
C HIS A 87 18.58 -24.32 39.06
N VAL A 88 17.95 -24.33 40.24
CA VAL A 88 17.00 -23.27 40.64
C VAL A 88 17.62 -22.11 41.42
N LYS A 89 18.85 -22.25 41.96
CA LYS A 89 19.44 -21.29 42.92
C LYS A 89 19.53 -19.83 42.44
N GLY A 90 19.65 -19.61 41.15
CA GLY A 90 19.73 -18.29 40.53
C GLY A 90 18.39 -17.75 40.02
N ASN A 91 17.32 -18.53 40.13
CA ASN A 91 16.02 -18.18 39.58
C ASN A 91 15.13 -17.51 40.65
N PRO A 92 14.82 -16.20 40.52
CA PRO A 92 13.96 -15.50 41.48
C PRO A 92 12.51 -16.02 41.49
N ALA A 93 12.09 -16.74 40.45
CA ALA A 93 10.79 -17.40 40.40
C ALA A 93 10.71 -18.58 41.39
N GLN A 94 11.83 -19.23 41.71
CA GLN A 94 11.88 -20.54 42.38
C GLN A 94 12.49 -20.47 43.78
N VAL A 95 12.20 -19.41 44.53
CA VAL A 95 12.79 -19.14 45.84
C VAL A 95 12.36 -20.17 46.88
N GLU A 96 11.09 -20.57 46.89
CA GLU A 96 10.57 -21.57 47.82
C GLU A 96 11.17 -22.95 47.50
N VAL A 97 11.23 -23.32 46.22
CA VAL A 97 11.87 -24.58 45.79
C VAL A 97 13.36 -24.59 46.18
N ARG A 98 14.06 -23.47 45.99
CA ARG A 98 15.46 -23.33 46.40
C ARG A 98 15.63 -23.55 47.90
N VAL A 99 14.83 -22.91 48.74
CA VAL A 99 14.90 -23.04 50.20
C VAL A 99 14.54 -24.46 50.66
N ALA A 100 13.52 -25.06 50.06
CA ALA A 100 13.12 -26.43 50.33
C ALA A 100 14.23 -27.44 49.97
N ALA A 101 14.85 -27.29 48.80
CA ALA A 101 15.95 -28.14 48.36
C ALA A 101 17.18 -27.98 49.27
N GLU A 102 17.52 -26.74 49.63
CA GLU A 102 18.62 -26.42 50.56
C GLU A 102 18.43 -27.09 51.91
N THR A 103 17.21 -27.03 52.46
CA THR A 103 16.85 -27.70 53.70
C THR A 103 17.02 -29.21 53.59
N ALA A 104 16.60 -29.79 52.47
CA ALA A 104 16.57 -31.24 52.26
C ALA A 104 17.96 -31.89 52.09
N PHE A 105 18.94 -31.24 51.46
CA PHE A 105 20.28 -31.83 51.30
C PHE A 105 21.30 -31.47 52.40
N THR A 106 20.99 -30.46 53.23
CA THR A 106 21.83 -30.04 54.37
C THR A 106 21.50 -30.78 55.67
N SER A 107 20.35 -31.46 55.71
CA SER A 107 19.80 -32.15 56.88
C SER A 107 19.89 -33.68 56.73
N ASP A 108 19.10 -34.43 57.52
CA ASP A 108 19.02 -35.90 57.52
C ASP A 108 18.76 -36.48 56.11
N PRO A 109 19.45 -37.56 55.67
CA PRO A 109 19.19 -38.25 54.40
C PRO A 109 17.72 -38.51 54.07
N ASP A 110 16.87 -38.73 55.07
CA ASP A 110 15.43 -38.98 54.88
C ASP A 110 14.68 -37.77 54.30
N LEU A 111 15.16 -36.53 54.51
CA LEU A 111 14.51 -35.33 53.97
C LEU A 111 14.72 -35.15 52.46
N SER A 112 15.76 -35.76 51.89
CA SER A 112 15.96 -35.76 50.44
C SER A 112 14.87 -36.59 49.73
N TYR A 113 14.42 -37.68 50.35
CA TYR A 113 13.30 -38.49 49.86
C TYR A 113 11.96 -37.74 49.95
N GLU A 114 11.69 -37.08 51.08
CA GLU A 114 10.47 -36.26 51.26
C GLU A 114 10.42 -35.08 50.28
N PHE A 115 11.58 -34.48 49.99
CA PHE A 115 11.68 -33.43 48.99
C PHE A 115 11.29 -33.93 47.60
N ILE A 116 11.87 -35.05 47.16
CA ILE A 116 11.61 -35.61 45.82
C ILE A 116 10.16 -36.04 45.67
N THR A 117 9.56 -36.60 46.72
CA THR A 117 8.22 -37.20 46.63
C THR A 117 7.08 -36.20 46.83
N ALA A 118 7.30 -35.11 47.56
CA ALA A 118 6.22 -34.17 47.89
C ALA A 118 6.65 -32.71 47.93
N GLU A 119 7.68 -32.35 48.72
CA GLU A 119 7.91 -30.94 49.07
C GLU A 119 8.35 -30.09 47.87
N VAL A 120 9.06 -30.65 46.89
CA VAL A 120 9.44 -29.91 45.68
C VAL A 120 8.24 -29.37 44.90
N PHE A 121 7.14 -30.12 44.86
CA PHE A 121 5.91 -29.71 44.18
C PHE A 121 5.13 -28.68 45.02
N ALA A 122 5.05 -28.89 46.34
CA ALA A 122 4.40 -27.94 47.25
C ALA A 122 5.12 -26.58 47.27
N ALA A 123 6.46 -26.59 47.28
CA ALA A 123 7.27 -25.38 47.18
C ALA A 123 7.10 -24.68 45.81
N PHE A 124 7.05 -25.45 44.72
CA PHE A 124 6.77 -24.90 43.40
C PHE A 124 5.39 -24.22 43.33
N ASP A 125 4.36 -24.81 43.92
CA ASP A 125 3.02 -24.22 43.94
C ASP A 125 2.98 -22.90 44.76
N ARG A 126 3.75 -22.81 45.85
CA ARG A 126 3.92 -21.54 46.60
C ARG A 126 4.63 -20.48 45.77
N ASP A 127 5.66 -20.86 45.02
CA ASP A 127 6.36 -19.98 44.08
C ASP A 127 5.41 -19.44 43.00
N VAL A 128 4.59 -20.31 42.39
CA VAL A 128 3.59 -19.92 41.38
C VAL A 128 2.53 -18.98 41.94
N GLU A 129 2.00 -19.24 43.13
CA GLU A 129 0.98 -18.37 43.73
C GLU A 129 1.54 -16.99 44.09
N ARG A 130 2.79 -16.92 44.58
CA ARG A 130 3.47 -15.64 44.80
C ARG A 130 3.59 -14.84 43.50
N GLU A 131 4.09 -15.45 42.43
CA GLU A 131 4.19 -14.78 41.11
C GLU A 131 2.83 -14.32 40.61
N ARG A 132 1.78 -15.11 40.81
CA ARG A 132 0.41 -14.77 40.42
C ARG A 132 -0.10 -13.54 41.16
N VAL A 133 0.10 -13.47 42.48
CA VAL A 133 -0.31 -12.34 43.32
C VAL A 133 0.46 -11.08 42.94
N GLU A 134 1.77 -11.18 42.74
CA GLU A 134 2.62 -10.07 42.29
C GLU A 134 2.20 -9.54 40.91
N ALA A 135 1.96 -10.43 39.95
CA ALA A 135 1.48 -10.07 38.62
C ALA A 135 0.08 -9.45 38.65
N ALA A 136 -0.83 -9.96 39.48
CA ALA A 136 -2.17 -9.37 39.65
C ALA A 136 -2.09 -7.96 40.25
N THR A 137 -1.24 -7.78 41.27
CA THR A 137 -1.02 -6.48 41.93
C THR A 137 -0.43 -5.45 40.96
N LYS A 138 0.57 -5.86 40.17
CA LYS A 138 1.14 -5.00 39.12
C LYS A 138 0.10 -4.61 38.07
N ARG A 139 -0.69 -5.56 37.56
CA ARG A 139 -1.74 -5.26 36.57
C ARG A 139 -2.78 -4.28 37.12
N ALA A 140 -3.18 -4.43 38.39
CA ALA A 140 -4.13 -3.52 39.03
C ALA A 140 -3.55 -2.09 39.16
N SER A 141 -2.28 -1.97 39.57
CA SER A 141 -1.57 -0.69 39.64
C SER A 141 -1.41 -0.04 38.26
N ASP A 142 -0.97 -0.80 37.25
CA ASP A 142 -0.79 -0.31 35.88
C ASP A 142 -2.13 0.16 35.27
N LEU A 143 -3.22 -0.54 35.56
CA LEU A 143 -4.57 -0.15 35.14
C LEU A 143 -5.03 1.15 35.81
N ALA A 144 -4.82 1.29 37.13
CA ALA A 144 -5.18 2.50 37.86
C ALA A 144 -4.39 3.72 37.37
N ARG A 145 -3.07 3.57 37.16
CA ARG A 145 -2.20 4.61 36.60
C ARG A 145 -2.60 4.99 35.17
N SER A 146 -2.95 4.00 34.34
CA SER A 146 -3.43 4.24 32.98
C SER A 146 -4.75 5.01 32.97
N ALA A 147 -5.70 4.64 33.83
CA ALA A 147 -6.99 5.32 33.95
C ALA A 147 -6.84 6.75 34.45
N ALA A 148 -5.95 6.99 35.42
CA ALA A 148 -5.63 8.33 35.90
C ALA A 148 -5.02 9.18 34.78
N ALA A 149 -3.97 8.70 34.10
CA ALA A 149 -3.35 9.44 32.99
C ALA A 149 -4.35 9.79 31.87
N ALA A 150 -5.28 8.88 31.56
CA ALA A 150 -6.32 9.12 30.57
C ALA A 150 -7.24 10.30 30.94
N SER A 151 -7.45 10.61 32.23
CA SER A 151 -8.31 11.73 32.63
C SER A 151 -7.77 13.10 32.24
N ILE A 152 -6.48 13.20 31.88
CA ILE A 152 -5.83 14.42 31.41
C ILE A 152 -5.35 14.30 29.95
N ASP A 153 -5.96 13.40 29.18
CA ASP A 153 -5.62 13.11 27.78
C ASP A 153 -4.17 12.61 27.59
N VAL A 154 -3.61 11.95 28.61
CA VAL A 154 -2.27 11.37 28.56
C VAL A 154 -2.35 9.87 28.30
N VAL A 155 -1.70 9.43 27.22
CA VAL A 155 -1.44 8.01 26.98
C VAL A 155 -0.33 7.56 27.92
N ALA A 156 -0.60 6.55 28.76
CA ALA A 156 0.38 6.01 29.68
C ALA A 156 1.37 5.07 28.97
N ASP A 157 2.64 5.43 28.98
CA ASP A 157 3.73 4.62 28.43
C ASP A 157 4.45 3.81 29.51
N ALA A 158 5.41 2.97 29.11
CA ALA A 158 6.13 2.11 30.04
C ALA A 158 6.93 2.90 31.10
N ALA A 159 7.37 4.12 30.78
CA ALA A 159 8.08 4.97 31.72
C ALA A 159 7.14 5.52 32.80
N LEU A 160 5.91 5.86 32.42
CA LEU A 160 4.87 6.31 33.35
C LEU A 160 4.34 5.16 34.21
N LEU A 161 4.20 3.96 33.64
CA LEU A 161 3.65 2.80 34.36
C LEU A 161 4.66 2.08 35.25
N ASN A 162 5.95 2.16 34.96
CA ASN A 162 6.99 1.55 35.79
C ASN A 162 7.32 2.39 37.03
N GLY A 163 7.69 1.72 38.12
CA GLY A 163 8.12 2.36 39.35
C GLY A 163 7.03 2.46 40.42
N SER A 164 7.29 3.31 41.41
CA SER A 164 6.42 3.51 42.58
C SER A 164 5.28 4.49 42.28
N ASP A 165 4.28 4.55 43.15
CA ASP A 165 3.21 5.56 43.05
C ASP A 165 3.77 6.99 43.16
N LEU A 166 4.87 7.18 43.89
CA LEU A 166 5.59 8.45 43.95
C LEU A 166 6.19 8.83 42.59
N ASP A 167 6.76 7.87 41.86
CA ASP A 167 7.32 8.12 40.53
C ASP A 167 6.22 8.54 39.55
N PHE A 168 5.09 7.84 39.57
CA PHE A 168 3.93 8.19 38.75
C PHE A 168 3.42 9.60 39.05
N VAL A 169 3.20 9.93 40.33
CA VAL A 169 2.70 11.26 40.74
C VAL A 169 3.67 12.37 40.35
N ARG A 170 4.99 12.15 40.51
CA ARG A 170 6.02 13.10 40.11
C ARG A 170 6.00 13.36 38.60
N LEU A 171 5.95 12.32 37.78
CA LEU A 171 5.91 12.44 36.32
C LEU A 171 4.66 13.20 35.85
N ILE A 172 3.51 12.96 36.48
CA ILE A 172 2.29 13.71 36.18
C ILE A 172 2.47 15.19 36.54
N TRP A 173 2.97 15.49 37.74
CA TRP A 173 3.18 16.87 38.19
C TRP A 173 4.12 17.66 37.26
N GLU A 174 5.22 17.04 36.84
CA GLU A 174 6.17 17.64 35.88
C GLU A 174 5.49 17.92 34.53
N ARG A 175 4.67 16.99 34.06
CA ARG A 175 3.99 17.08 32.76
C ARG A 175 2.91 18.16 32.70
N VAL A 176 2.24 18.45 33.82
CA VAL A 176 1.23 19.53 33.90
C VAL A 176 1.81 20.84 34.45
N ALA A 177 3.13 20.92 34.66
CA ALA A 177 3.73 22.10 35.30
C ALA A 177 3.53 23.40 34.51
N ASP A 178 3.65 23.33 33.19
CA ASP A 178 3.51 24.49 32.29
C ASP A 178 2.20 24.46 31.47
N ASP A 179 1.33 23.47 31.74
CA ASP A 179 0.04 23.36 31.06
C ASP A 179 -1.04 24.18 31.79
N ALA A 180 -1.43 25.29 31.19
CA ALA A 180 -2.48 26.16 31.71
C ALA A 180 -3.87 25.48 31.75
N LYS A 181 -4.05 24.32 31.09
CA LYS A 181 -5.31 23.56 31.06
C LYS A 181 -5.63 22.88 32.39
N TRP A 182 -4.61 22.55 33.19
CA TRP A 182 -4.73 21.61 34.31
C TRP A 182 -4.27 22.16 35.70
N PRO A 183 -4.69 23.36 36.13
CA PRO A 183 -4.21 23.96 37.37
C PRO A 183 -4.62 23.18 38.64
N LYS A 184 -5.82 22.59 38.69
CA LYS A 184 -6.25 21.79 39.85
C LYS A 184 -5.58 20.42 39.87
N VAL A 185 -5.40 19.78 38.71
CA VAL A 185 -4.60 18.54 38.63
C VAL A 185 -3.17 18.80 39.11
N LYS A 186 -2.55 19.92 38.72
CA LYS A 186 -1.22 20.32 39.19
C LYS A 186 -1.18 20.46 40.72
N ALA A 187 -2.18 21.10 41.31
CA ALA A 187 -2.28 21.24 42.77
C ALA A 187 -2.46 19.88 43.48
N ALA A 188 -3.35 19.03 42.97
CA ALA A 188 -3.61 17.70 43.51
C ALA A 188 -2.37 16.78 43.40
N ALA A 189 -1.68 16.80 42.26
CA ALA A 189 -0.45 16.03 42.06
C ALA A 189 0.66 16.49 43.01
N ARG A 190 0.79 17.80 43.25
CA ARG A 190 1.74 18.34 44.23
C ARG A 190 1.43 17.85 45.65
N ALA A 191 0.16 17.93 46.06
CA ALA A 191 -0.28 17.49 47.38
C ALA A 191 -0.03 15.98 47.60
N ALA A 192 -0.33 15.15 46.61
CA ALA A 192 -0.08 13.71 46.67
C ALA A 192 1.43 13.37 46.70
N ARG A 193 2.25 14.11 45.95
CA ARG A 193 3.72 13.92 45.93
C ARG A 193 4.34 14.18 47.30
N ASP A 194 3.93 15.30 47.90
CA ASP A 194 4.46 15.78 49.18
C ASP A 194 3.80 15.06 50.39
N GLY A 195 2.79 14.22 50.14
CA GLY A 195 2.03 13.45 51.14
C GLY A 195 2.50 12.01 51.37
N SER A 196 1.64 11.24 52.03
CA SER A 196 1.84 9.82 52.38
C SER A 196 1.57 8.88 51.22
N ASP A 197 1.92 7.59 51.37
CA ASP A 197 1.60 6.56 50.37
C ASP A 197 0.08 6.37 50.18
N ALA A 198 -0.71 6.62 51.23
CA ALA A 198 -2.17 6.65 51.13
C ALA A 198 -2.64 7.81 50.23
N ASP A 199 -2.05 9.00 50.37
CA ASP A 199 -2.39 10.17 49.55
C ASP A 199 -2.07 9.93 48.07
N ARG A 200 -0.93 9.28 47.78
CA ARG A 200 -0.53 8.88 46.42
C ARG A 200 -1.51 7.86 45.83
N SER A 201 -1.87 6.85 46.61
CA SER A 201 -2.84 5.82 46.19
C SER A 201 -4.22 6.44 45.90
N THR A 202 -4.70 7.34 46.77
CA THR A 202 -5.97 8.06 46.57
C THR A 202 -5.94 8.97 45.35
N PHE A 203 -4.83 9.67 45.11
CA PHE A 203 -4.67 10.50 43.92
C PHE A 203 -4.76 9.69 42.62
N ILE A 204 -4.10 8.53 42.57
CA ILE A 204 -4.13 7.63 41.41
C ILE A 204 -5.52 7.02 41.23
N ALA A 205 -6.16 6.58 42.31
CA ALA A 205 -7.44 5.88 42.22
C ALA A 205 -8.59 6.80 41.76
N THR A 206 -8.66 8.02 42.29
CA THR A 206 -9.79 8.94 42.03
C THR A 206 -9.41 10.41 41.95
N GLY A 207 -8.41 10.85 42.71
CA GLY A 207 -8.10 12.28 42.89
C GLY A 207 -7.71 13.01 41.59
N MET A 208 -6.96 12.36 40.69
CA MET A 208 -6.59 12.96 39.41
C MET A 208 -7.81 13.20 38.52
N ALA A 209 -8.70 12.21 38.40
CA ALA A 209 -9.89 12.30 37.57
C ALA A 209 -10.90 13.33 38.10
N GLU A 210 -10.98 13.49 39.43
CA GLU A 210 -11.80 14.54 40.05
C GLU A 210 -11.23 15.94 39.78
N ALA A 211 -9.92 16.13 39.98
CA ALA A 211 -9.27 17.40 39.70
C ALA A 211 -9.37 17.79 38.21
N ALA A 212 -9.20 16.82 37.30
CA ALA A 212 -9.34 17.04 35.86
C ALA A 212 -10.78 17.44 35.49
N ARG A 213 -11.79 16.80 36.10
CA ARG A 213 -13.19 17.18 35.91
C ARG A 213 -13.45 18.61 36.36
N GLN A 214 -12.93 18.99 37.52
CA GLN A 214 -13.07 20.35 38.02
C GLN A 214 -12.36 21.40 37.14
N ASP A 215 -11.21 21.08 36.55
CA ASP A 215 -10.54 21.94 35.57
C ASP A 215 -11.35 22.07 34.27
N ILE A 216 -12.02 20.99 33.84
CA ILE A 216 -12.95 21.00 32.70
C ILE A 216 -14.17 21.87 33.03
N ASP A 217 -14.79 21.68 34.18
CA ASP A 217 -15.98 22.40 34.62
C ASP A 217 -15.70 23.91 34.75
N ASP A 218 -14.56 24.30 35.32
CA ASP A 218 -14.15 25.71 35.40
C ASP A 218 -14.00 26.34 34.02
N ARG A 219 -13.45 25.58 33.06
CA ARG A 219 -13.26 26.06 31.68
C ARG A 219 -14.59 26.15 30.92
N ILE A 220 -15.53 25.24 31.19
CA ILE A 220 -16.91 25.32 30.69
C ILE A 220 -17.60 26.54 31.28
N ALA A 221 -17.54 26.74 32.59
CA ALA A 221 -18.13 27.89 33.27
C ALA A 221 -17.53 29.22 32.79
N ALA A 222 -16.21 29.26 32.57
CA ALA A 222 -15.53 30.42 32.00
C ALA A 222 -15.98 30.72 30.56
N ASP A 223 -16.22 29.70 29.73
CA ASP A 223 -16.79 29.89 28.40
C ASP A 223 -18.27 30.30 28.45
N GLU A 224 -19.06 29.76 29.37
CA GLU A 224 -20.46 30.16 29.61
C GLU A 224 -20.57 31.61 30.11
N ALA A 225 -19.59 32.09 30.87
CA ALA A 225 -19.52 33.48 31.33
C ALA A 225 -19.15 34.47 30.22
N LYS A 226 -18.58 34.01 29.09
CA LYS A 226 -18.31 34.88 27.94
C LYS A 226 -19.62 35.35 27.31
N THR A 227 -19.67 36.62 27.02
CA THR A 227 -20.75 37.23 26.25
C THR A 227 -20.79 36.66 24.83
N GLU A 228 -21.97 36.66 24.19
CA GLU A 228 -22.08 36.30 22.76
C GLU A 228 -21.19 37.17 21.87
N ALA A 229 -20.89 38.41 22.28
CA ALA A 229 -19.99 39.32 21.60
C ALA A 229 -18.53 38.82 21.63
N GLU A 230 -18.04 38.31 22.76
CA GLU A 230 -16.70 37.73 22.88
C GLU A 230 -16.57 36.45 22.06
N LYS A 231 -17.58 35.58 22.10
CA LYS A 231 -17.61 34.37 21.25
C LYS A 231 -17.67 34.74 19.76
N ALA A 232 -18.40 35.79 19.39
CA ALA A 232 -18.43 36.30 18.02
C ALA A 232 -17.07 36.87 17.58
N ALA A 233 -16.37 37.59 18.46
CA ALA A 233 -15.03 38.12 18.19
C ALA A 233 -14.00 37.00 18.01
N GLU A 234 -14.02 35.96 18.86
CA GLU A 234 -13.15 34.78 18.71
C GLU A 234 -13.40 34.05 17.38
N ARG A 235 -14.67 33.85 17.01
CA ARG A 235 -15.05 33.26 15.71
C ARG A 235 -14.56 34.12 14.54
N ALA A 236 -14.75 35.44 14.59
CA ALA A 236 -14.28 36.35 13.55
C ALA A 236 -12.74 36.33 13.42
N ARG A 237 -12.03 36.29 14.56
CA ARG A 237 -10.56 36.15 14.60
C ARG A 237 -10.11 34.83 13.97
N ALA A 238 -10.80 33.73 14.25
CA ALA A 238 -10.52 32.44 13.66
C ALA A 238 -10.77 32.42 12.14
N SER A 239 -11.89 32.99 11.66
CA SER A 239 -12.17 33.11 10.23
C SER A 239 -11.09 33.92 9.50
N LYS A 240 -10.67 35.07 10.04
CA LYS A 240 -9.56 35.88 9.48
C LYS A 240 -8.26 35.10 9.40
N LYS A 241 -7.95 34.30 10.43
CA LYS A 241 -6.77 33.44 10.45
C LYS A 241 -6.82 32.40 9.33
N LEU A 242 -7.96 31.73 9.14
CA LEU A 242 -8.14 30.76 8.05
C LEU A 242 -8.00 31.42 6.67
N ALA A 243 -8.63 32.58 6.49
CA ALA A 243 -8.57 33.37 5.27
C ALA A 243 -7.12 33.81 4.95
N ALA A 244 -6.40 34.36 5.91
CA ALA A 244 -5.00 34.78 5.74
C ALA A 244 -4.09 33.60 5.38
N ASN A 245 -4.22 32.47 6.10
CA ASN A 245 -3.47 31.25 5.78
C ASN A 245 -3.78 30.73 4.38
N ARG A 246 -5.05 30.80 3.94
CA ARG A 246 -5.46 30.31 2.61
C ARG A 246 -4.72 31.02 1.47
N ILE A 247 -4.42 32.30 1.63
CA ILE A 247 -3.71 33.11 0.62
C ILE A 247 -2.20 33.25 0.92
N GLY A 248 -1.70 32.63 2.00
CA GLY A 248 -0.29 32.77 2.40
C GLY A 248 0.08 34.13 2.98
N MET A 249 -0.90 34.89 3.50
CA MET A 249 -0.64 36.14 4.21
C MET A 249 -0.17 35.84 5.63
N ALA A 250 0.89 36.54 6.08
CA ALA A 250 1.41 36.39 7.44
C ALA A 250 0.34 36.67 8.50
N VAL A 251 0.09 35.71 9.38
CA VAL A 251 -0.90 35.83 10.46
C VAL A 251 -0.26 36.53 11.67
N THR A 252 -0.70 37.76 11.95
CA THR A 252 -0.28 38.54 13.12
C THR A 252 -1.47 38.91 13.99
N ASP A 253 -1.24 39.16 15.27
CA ASP A 253 -2.30 39.61 16.18
C ASP A 253 -2.91 40.93 15.74
N GLU A 254 -2.11 41.85 15.19
CA GLU A 254 -2.60 43.09 14.58
C GLU A 254 -3.59 42.81 13.44
N LEU A 255 -3.22 41.95 12.48
CA LEU A 255 -4.08 41.59 11.34
C LEU A 255 -5.41 40.99 11.80
N LEU A 256 -5.36 40.10 12.79
CA LEU A 256 -6.53 39.38 13.27
C LEU A 256 -7.49 40.26 14.08
N ASN A 257 -6.98 41.35 14.66
CA ASN A 257 -7.76 42.30 15.44
C ASN A 257 -8.33 43.47 14.60
N LEU A 258 -8.00 43.58 13.31
CA LEU A 258 -8.55 44.60 12.42
C LEU A 258 -10.08 44.49 12.29
N PRO A 259 -10.80 45.59 12.09
CA PRO A 259 -12.18 45.56 11.60
C PRO A 259 -12.30 44.73 10.31
N ASP A 260 -13.42 44.04 10.10
CA ASP A 260 -13.59 43.12 8.96
C ASP A 260 -13.33 43.82 7.62
N ARG A 261 -13.82 45.05 7.45
CA ARG A 261 -13.57 45.85 6.24
C ARG A 261 -12.08 46.14 6.01
N ASP A 262 -11.34 46.49 7.06
CA ASP A 262 -9.91 46.81 6.97
C ASP A 262 -9.08 45.55 6.71
N PHE A 263 -9.49 44.42 7.29
CA PHE A 263 -8.93 43.11 6.94
C PHE A 263 -9.11 42.80 5.45
N ILE A 264 -10.31 43.06 4.88
CA ILE A 264 -10.57 42.85 3.44
C ILE A 264 -9.72 43.79 2.58
N ILE A 265 -9.53 45.04 2.98
CA ILE A 265 -8.62 45.97 2.30
C ILE A 265 -7.18 45.46 2.33
N ARG A 266 -6.75 44.86 3.45
CA ARG A 266 -5.43 44.24 3.54
C ARG A 266 -5.29 43.04 2.59
N VAL A 267 -6.34 42.21 2.48
CA VAL A 267 -6.41 41.13 1.49
C VAL A 267 -6.32 41.67 0.06
N TRP A 268 -7.13 42.67 -0.29
CA TRP A 268 -7.11 43.30 -1.61
C TRP A 268 -5.69 43.74 -2.01
N ASN A 269 -5.00 44.47 -1.12
CA ASN A 269 -3.65 44.97 -1.40
C ASN A 269 -2.55 43.89 -1.43
N PHE A 270 -2.84 42.70 -0.93
CA PHE A 270 -1.89 41.58 -0.90
C PHE A 270 -2.01 40.66 -2.14
N THR A 271 -3.22 40.53 -2.68
CA THR A 271 -3.52 39.58 -3.76
C THR A 271 -3.11 40.12 -5.12
N ALA A 272 -2.71 39.23 -6.03
CA ALA A 272 -2.26 39.60 -7.37
C ALA A 272 -3.33 40.38 -8.17
N ASP A 273 -2.87 41.34 -8.97
CA ASP A 273 -3.73 42.15 -9.83
C ASP A 273 -4.51 41.29 -10.83
N GLY A 274 -5.82 41.52 -10.91
CA GLY A 274 -6.72 40.80 -11.81
C GLY A 274 -7.12 39.39 -11.35
N SER A 275 -6.74 38.99 -10.13
CA SER A 275 -7.21 37.72 -9.53
C SER A 275 -8.66 37.79 -9.09
N GLU A 276 -9.32 36.63 -9.04
CA GLU A 276 -10.68 36.47 -8.52
C GLU A 276 -10.76 36.87 -7.04
N VAL A 277 -9.72 36.58 -6.25
CA VAL A 277 -9.66 37.03 -4.85
C VAL A 277 -9.64 38.55 -4.76
N GLN A 278 -8.86 39.22 -5.61
CA GLN A 278 -8.80 40.69 -5.66
C GLN A 278 -10.17 41.27 -6.06
N ALA A 279 -10.79 40.73 -7.10
CA ALA A 279 -12.10 41.17 -7.57
C ALA A 279 -13.19 41.00 -6.48
N ALA A 280 -13.18 39.86 -5.78
CA ALA A 280 -14.11 39.59 -4.69
C ALA A 280 -13.86 40.50 -3.47
N ALA A 281 -12.59 40.80 -3.15
CA ALA A 281 -12.25 41.75 -2.08
C ALA A 281 -12.75 43.17 -2.40
N ILE A 282 -12.56 43.63 -3.64
CA ILE A 282 -13.06 44.93 -4.12
C ILE A 282 -14.59 44.97 -4.01
N ALA A 283 -15.28 43.92 -4.47
CA ALA A 283 -16.74 43.83 -4.40
C ALA A 283 -17.25 43.90 -2.96
N ALA A 284 -16.62 43.16 -2.03
CA ALA A 284 -16.99 43.19 -0.62
C ALA A 284 -16.72 44.57 0.02
N THR A 285 -15.59 45.21 -0.29
CA THR A 285 -15.19 46.52 0.27
C THR A 285 -16.10 47.67 -0.18
N ARG A 286 -16.73 47.55 -1.36
CA ARG A 286 -17.73 48.50 -1.87
C ARG A 286 -19.05 48.45 -1.10
N SER A 287 -19.35 47.33 -0.45
CA SER A 287 -20.52 47.23 0.44
C SER A 287 -20.25 47.96 1.76
N LEU A 288 -21.29 48.58 2.31
CA LEU A 288 -21.30 49.14 3.67
C LEU A 288 -21.93 48.18 4.70
N ASP A 289 -22.35 46.99 4.27
CA ASP A 289 -23.01 45.99 5.11
C ASP A 289 -21.99 45.03 5.74
N PRO A 290 -21.87 44.99 7.09
CA PRO A 290 -21.00 44.05 7.79
C PRO A 290 -21.29 42.57 7.52
N VAL A 291 -22.54 42.22 7.16
CA VAL A 291 -22.89 40.84 6.79
C VAL A 291 -22.16 40.42 5.52
N VAL A 292 -22.00 41.35 4.56
CA VAL A 292 -21.26 41.09 3.31
C VAL A 292 -19.78 40.88 3.59
N TRP A 293 -19.18 41.69 4.46
CA TRP A 293 -17.77 41.54 4.85
C TRP A 293 -17.52 40.20 5.54
N LYS A 294 -18.38 39.85 6.49
CA LYS A 294 -18.31 38.57 7.19
C LYS A 294 -18.45 37.39 6.22
N ALA A 295 -19.43 37.44 5.30
CA ALA A 295 -19.63 36.39 4.30
C ALA A 295 -18.41 36.22 3.38
N TYR A 296 -17.76 37.33 3.00
CA TYR A 296 -16.51 37.27 2.24
C TYR A 296 -15.38 36.58 3.02
N ILE A 297 -15.16 36.96 4.29
CA ILE A 297 -14.08 36.38 5.12
C ILE A 297 -14.34 34.89 5.37
N ASP A 298 -15.59 34.52 5.70
CA ASP A 298 -15.93 33.14 6.06
C ASP A 298 -15.92 32.19 4.85
N THR A 299 -16.31 32.68 3.67
CA THR A 299 -16.55 31.81 2.49
C THR A 299 -16.11 32.42 1.16
N GLY A 300 -16.41 33.69 0.91
CA GLY A 300 -16.21 34.32 -0.39
C GLY A 300 -14.75 34.33 -0.85
N LEU A 301 -13.80 34.57 0.07
CA LEU A 301 -12.37 34.50 -0.20
C LEU A 301 -11.93 33.09 -0.64
N HIS A 302 -12.41 32.06 0.08
CA HIS A 302 -12.04 30.68 -0.22
C HIS A 302 -12.54 30.25 -1.61
N GLN A 303 -13.79 30.60 -1.92
CA GLN A 303 -14.37 30.37 -3.25
C GLN A 303 -13.63 31.12 -4.35
N ALA A 304 -13.16 32.34 -4.08
CA ALA A 304 -12.39 33.12 -5.03
C ALA A 304 -11.01 32.50 -5.30
N VAL A 305 -10.32 32.01 -4.27
CA VAL A 305 -9.06 31.25 -4.42
C VAL A 305 -9.29 30.00 -5.28
N ASP A 306 -10.39 29.28 -5.07
CA ASP A 306 -10.70 28.09 -5.84
C ASP A 306 -10.94 28.42 -7.33
N ARG A 307 -11.59 29.55 -7.63
CA ARG A 307 -11.73 30.04 -9.01
C ARG A 307 -10.39 30.44 -9.63
N ASP A 308 -9.51 31.12 -8.90
CA ASP A 308 -8.16 31.45 -9.39
C ASP A 308 -7.35 30.18 -9.72
N ILE A 309 -7.43 29.16 -8.87
CA ILE A 309 -6.83 27.85 -9.12
C ILE A 309 -7.39 27.24 -10.42
N GLN A 310 -8.72 27.24 -10.57
CA GLN A 310 -9.35 26.68 -11.77
C GLN A 310 -8.94 27.42 -13.05
N ILE A 311 -8.90 28.76 -13.02
CA ILE A 311 -8.45 29.57 -14.15
C ILE A 311 -7.00 29.25 -14.52
N ALA A 312 -6.13 29.08 -13.52
CA ALA A 312 -4.73 28.70 -13.77
C ALA A 312 -4.60 27.30 -14.39
N LEU A 313 -5.38 26.33 -13.89
CA LEU A 313 -5.43 24.97 -14.44
C LEU A 313 -5.97 24.96 -15.88
N ASP A 314 -7.04 25.69 -16.15
CA ASP A 314 -7.63 25.80 -17.49
C ASP A 314 -6.64 26.45 -18.46
N ARG A 315 -5.94 27.51 -18.03
CA ARG A 315 -4.91 28.16 -18.84
C ARG A 315 -3.78 27.19 -19.19
N LYS A 316 -3.28 26.42 -18.22
CA LYS A 316 -2.28 25.38 -18.47
C LYS A 316 -2.81 24.33 -19.45
N TYR A 317 -4.02 23.83 -19.23
CA TYR A 317 -4.63 22.83 -20.11
C TYR A 317 -4.76 23.33 -21.56
N GLN A 318 -5.16 24.59 -21.78
CA GLN A 318 -5.20 25.17 -23.13
C GLN A 318 -3.81 25.30 -23.76
N ALA A 319 -2.79 25.68 -22.98
CA ALA A 319 -1.41 25.73 -23.45
C ALA A 319 -0.90 24.33 -23.84
N ASP A 320 -1.19 23.31 -23.02
CA ASP A 320 -0.84 21.93 -23.28
C ASP A 320 -1.54 21.41 -24.56
N ARG A 321 -2.83 21.73 -24.75
CA ARG A 321 -3.55 21.41 -25.99
C ARG A 321 -2.92 22.07 -27.22
N ALA A 322 -2.53 23.34 -27.11
CA ALA A 322 -1.87 24.05 -28.20
C ALA A 322 -0.51 23.41 -28.56
N LEU A 323 0.28 23.00 -27.56
CA LEU A 323 1.55 22.29 -27.76
C LEU A 323 1.33 20.93 -28.43
N ALA A 324 0.36 20.14 -27.95
CA ALA A 324 0.02 18.86 -28.57
C ALA A 324 -0.45 19.02 -30.03
N GLN A 325 -1.20 20.07 -30.35
CA GLN A 325 -1.57 20.39 -31.74
C GLN A 325 -0.34 20.71 -32.61
N GLN A 326 0.65 21.42 -32.08
CA GLN A 326 1.92 21.68 -32.78
C GLN A 326 2.73 20.39 -33.01
N ILE A 327 2.78 19.51 -32.01
CA ILE A 327 3.39 18.18 -32.12
C ILE A 327 2.69 17.37 -33.21
N LYS A 328 1.36 17.30 -33.18
CA LYS A 328 0.56 16.61 -34.22
C LYS A 328 0.86 17.13 -35.62
N ALA A 329 0.90 18.45 -35.80
CA ALA A 329 1.17 19.06 -37.11
C ALA A 329 2.58 18.72 -37.61
N THR A 330 3.57 18.76 -36.72
CA THR A 330 4.97 18.40 -37.04
C THR A 330 5.10 16.92 -37.37
N ALA A 331 4.51 16.04 -36.56
CA ALA A 331 4.48 14.60 -36.77
C ALA A 331 3.81 14.24 -38.11
N THR A 332 2.68 14.89 -38.43
CA THR A 332 1.98 14.73 -39.71
C THR A 332 2.87 15.10 -40.90
N LYS A 333 3.56 16.25 -40.83
CA LYS A 333 4.50 16.68 -41.88
C LYS A 333 5.65 15.68 -42.08
N ASN A 334 6.14 15.11 -40.99
CA ASN A 334 7.22 14.13 -40.99
C ASN A 334 6.74 12.70 -41.29
N LYS A 335 5.44 12.48 -41.50
CA LYS A 335 4.80 11.18 -41.71
C LYS A 335 5.03 10.19 -40.54
N ASP A 336 5.15 10.72 -39.32
CA ASP A 336 5.30 9.95 -38.10
C ASP A 336 3.94 9.52 -37.56
N LEU A 337 3.35 8.51 -38.21
CA LEU A 337 1.96 8.10 -37.97
C LEU A 337 1.72 7.59 -36.54
N ASN A 338 2.72 6.97 -35.92
CA ASN A 338 2.60 6.51 -34.54
C ASN A 338 2.48 7.69 -33.57
N LEU A 339 3.33 8.71 -33.72
CA LEU A 339 3.24 9.91 -32.89
C LEU A 339 1.93 10.67 -33.13
N VAL A 340 1.43 10.74 -34.37
CA VAL A 340 0.12 11.34 -34.65
C VAL A 340 -1.00 10.61 -33.90
N HIS A 341 -1.03 9.28 -33.97
CA HIS A 341 -2.04 8.47 -33.28
C HIS A 341 -2.04 8.70 -31.76
N TRP A 342 -0.87 8.65 -31.12
CA TRP A 342 -0.77 8.87 -29.68
C TRP A 342 -1.07 10.31 -29.27
N THR A 343 -0.73 11.30 -30.11
CA THR A 343 -1.12 12.69 -29.88
C THR A 343 -2.63 12.86 -29.95
N ASP A 344 -3.30 12.21 -30.90
CA ASP A 344 -4.77 12.23 -31.01
C ASP A 344 -5.45 11.58 -29.81
N LYS A 345 -4.92 10.44 -29.36
CA LYS A 345 -5.38 9.78 -28.14
C LYS A 345 -5.22 10.67 -26.91
N ALA A 346 -4.09 11.37 -26.78
CA ALA A 346 -3.85 12.32 -25.69
C ALA A 346 -4.81 13.53 -25.74
N LEU A 347 -5.05 14.09 -26.93
CA LEU A 347 -5.99 15.23 -27.13
C LEU A 347 -7.46 14.88 -26.86
N ALA A 348 -7.82 13.61 -27.06
CA ALA A 348 -9.15 13.06 -26.73
C ALA A 348 -9.29 12.63 -25.26
N GLY A 349 -8.17 12.53 -24.53
CA GLY A 349 -8.11 12.13 -23.14
C GLY A 349 -8.37 13.25 -22.13
N SER A 350 -8.09 12.96 -20.86
CA SER A 350 -8.14 13.92 -19.76
C SER A 350 -6.94 14.89 -19.79
N ALA A 351 -7.02 15.99 -19.03
CA ALA A 351 -5.92 16.93 -18.87
C ALA A 351 -4.63 16.25 -18.35
N THR A 352 -4.77 15.28 -17.45
CA THR A 352 -3.64 14.49 -16.94
C THR A 352 -3.02 13.60 -18.02
N GLN A 353 -3.84 12.91 -18.83
CA GLN A 353 -3.34 12.08 -19.92
C GLN A 353 -2.59 12.92 -20.97
N LEU A 354 -3.08 14.13 -21.24
CA LEU A 354 -2.40 15.08 -22.12
C LEU A 354 -1.06 15.56 -21.54
N ASP A 355 -1.03 15.96 -20.27
CA ASP A 355 0.19 16.39 -19.58
C ASP A 355 1.24 15.26 -19.53
N ASP A 356 0.84 14.04 -19.18
CA ASP A 356 1.74 12.88 -19.16
C ASP A 356 2.32 12.55 -20.54
N PHE A 357 1.49 12.65 -21.58
CA PHE A 357 1.95 12.51 -22.96
C PHE A 357 2.99 13.57 -23.31
N LEU A 358 2.73 14.84 -23.00
CA LEU A 358 3.67 15.93 -23.30
C LEU A 358 4.97 15.81 -22.50
N ARG A 359 4.92 15.35 -21.26
CA ARG A 359 6.09 15.26 -20.39
C ARG A 359 6.98 14.06 -20.72
N VAL A 360 6.40 12.89 -20.97
CA VAL A 360 7.15 11.63 -21.13
C VAL A 360 6.64 10.80 -22.30
N GLY A 361 5.32 10.64 -22.42
CA GLY A 361 4.73 9.66 -23.36
C GLY A 361 5.15 9.89 -24.81
N GLN A 362 5.30 11.14 -25.26
CA GLN A 362 5.69 11.45 -26.64
C GLN A 362 7.10 10.99 -27.05
N TYR A 363 7.93 10.50 -26.11
CA TYR A 363 9.31 10.08 -26.36
C TYR A 363 9.49 8.56 -26.39
N ASP A 364 8.52 7.82 -25.88
CA ASP A 364 8.54 6.37 -25.77
C ASP A 364 7.14 5.82 -25.96
N LEU A 365 6.88 5.31 -27.16
CA LEU A 365 5.58 4.95 -27.68
C LEU A 365 5.50 3.45 -27.93
N ASP A 366 4.34 2.91 -27.63
CA ASP A 366 3.93 1.58 -28.06
C ASP A 366 3.38 1.61 -29.49
N LEU A 367 3.24 0.43 -30.09
CA LEU A 367 2.47 0.22 -31.30
C LEU A 367 1.38 -0.81 -31.03
N ALA A 368 0.15 -0.51 -31.42
CA ALA A 368 -0.96 -1.46 -31.47
C ALA A 368 -1.87 -1.11 -32.66
N THR A 369 -2.16 -2.08 -33.52
CA THR A 369 -3.01 -1.89 -34.69
C THR A 369 -3.65 -3.20 -35.14
N SER A 370 -4.96 -3.19 -35.35
CA SER A 370 -5.70 -4.18 -36.15
C SER A 370 -5.89 -3.70 -37.60
N PHE A 371 -5.12 -2.68 -38.00
CA PHE A 371 -5.20 -2.01 -39.29
C PHE A 371 -6.57 -1.37 -39.59
N ALA A 372 -7.37 -1.08 -38.55
CA ALA A 372 -8.66 -0.45 -38.68
C ALA A 372 -8.54 1.06 -38.91
N ALA A 373 -9.61 1.68 -39.42
CA ALA A 373 -9.65 3.14 -39.59
C ALA A 373 -9.52 3.85 -38.23
N GLY A 374 -8.59 4.81 -38.14
CA GLY A 374 -8.29 5.56 -36.90
C GLY A 374 -7.10 5.03 -36.11
N GLU A 375 -6.53 3.90 -36.51
CA GLU A 375 -5.33 3.31 -35.91
C GLU A 375 -4.06 3.66 -36.71
N VAL A 376 -2.92 3.19 -36.26
CA VAL A 376 -1.65 3.34 -36.99
C VAL A 376 -1.70 2.43 -38.23
N LEU A 377 -1.75 3.03 -39.42
CA LEU A 377 -1.81 2.33 -40.70
C LEU A 377 -0.45 2.28 -41.42
N PRO A 378 -0.26 1.32 -42.35
CA PRO A 378 0.91 1.27 -43.21
C PRO A 378 1.21 2.58 -43.94
N SER A 379 2.47 3.01 -43.85
CA SER A 379 2.99 4.16 -44.60
C SER A 379 3.31 3.80 -46.04
N TRP A 380 3.47 2.50 -46.33
CA TRP A 380 3.83 1.96 -47.62
C TRP A 380 2.97 0.74 -47.97
N SER A 381 2.71 0.58 -49.26
CA SER A 381 2.17 -0.62 -49.88
C SER A 381 3.10 -1.05 -51.01
N ASP A 382 3.21 -2.36 -51.24
CA ASP A 382 3.96 -2.94 -52.37
C ASP A 382 5.39 -2.38 -52.52
N THR A 383 6.01 -1.92 -51.43
CA THR A 383 7.26 -1.17 -51.47
C THR A 383 8.40 -2.02 -50.93
N VAL A 384 9.42 -2.24 -51.75
CA VAL A 384 10.63 -2.97 -51.35
C VAL A 384 11.37 -2.24 -50.24
N ALA A 385 11.79 -2.97 -49.21
CA ALA A 385 12.42 -2.40 -48.03
C ALA A 385 13.81 -1.78 -48.34
N TRP A 386 14.58 -2.36 -49.26
CA TRP A 386 15.87 -1.84 -49.74
C TRP A 386 16.21 -2.38 -51.14
N THR A 387 17.23 -1.81 -51.79
CA THR A 387 17.73 -2.28 -53.10
C THR A 387 18.12 -3.75 -53.04
N ASN A 388 17.65 -4.55 -54.01
CA ASN A 388 17.80 -6.02 -54.02
C ASN A 388 17.08 -6.74 -52.87
N GLY A 389 16.10 -6.10 -52.22
CA GLY A 389 15.23 -6.72 -51.22
C GLY A 389 14.20 -7.70 -51.80
N ILE A 390 14.17 -7.88 -53.12
CA ILE A 390 13.40 -8.92 -53.81
C ILE A 390 14.36 -9.71 -54.69
N VAL A 391 14.33 -11.03 -54.56
CA VAL A 391 15.01 -11.96 -55.46
C VAL A 391 14.08 -13.12 -55.77
N ASN A 392 13.92 -13.39 -57.07
CA ASN A 392 13.13 -14.51 -57.60
C ASN A 392 11.64 -14.55 -57.20
N VAL A 393 11.11 -13.43 -56.70
CA VAL A 393 9.68 -13.29 -56.38
C VAL A 393 9.00 -12.35 -57.38
N ALA A 394 7.91 -12.81 -57.99
CA ALA A 394 7.02 -12.00 -58.82
C ALA A 394 5.67 -11.80 -58.12
N GLY A 395 4.72 -11.13 -58.80
CA GLY A 395 3.34 -11.08 -58.32
C GLY A 395 2.61 -12.40 -58.49
N ILE A 396 1.64 -12.67 -57.62
CA ILE A 396 0.99 -13.99 -57.52
C ILE A 396 0.22 -14.41 -58.77
N CYS A 397 -0.34 -13.46 -59.52
CA CYS A 397 -1.14 -13.73 -60.71
C CYS A 397 -1.14 -12.54 -61.69
N CYS A 398 -1.87 -12.69 -62.82
CA CYS A 398 -2.33 -11.58 -63.68
C CYS A 398 -1.25 -10.59 -64.17
N LYS A 399 0.01 -11.05 -64.31
CA LYS A 399 1.17 -10.22 -64.69
C LYS A 399 1.42 -9.02 -63.74
N LEU A 400 1.07 -9.17 -62.47
CA LEU A 400 1.42 -8.22 -61.43
C LEU A 400 2.95 -8.00 -61.39
N ALA A 401 3.38 -6.75 -61.23
CA ALA A 401 4.77 -6.33 -61.36
C ALA A 401 5.70 -6.87 -60.26
N GLY A 402 5.15 -7.35 -59.14
CA GLY A 402 5.89 -7.84 -57.99
C GLY A 402 4.97 -8.36 -56.89
N PRO A 403 5.54 -8.82 -55.77
CA PRO A 403 4.76 -9.20 -54.60
C PRO A 403 3.98 -8.02 -54.05
N GLU A 404 2.83 -8.30 -53.43
CA GLU A 404 1.94 -7.28 -52.88
C GLU A 404 1.99 -7.24 -51.35
N LEU A 405 1.79 -6.04 -50.80
CA LEU A 405 1.59 -5.75 -49.40
C LEU A 405 0.63 -4.58 -49.26
N GLY A 406 -0.47 -4.74 -48.53
CA GLY A 406 -1.34 -3.62 -48.21
C GLY A 406 -2.57 -3.99 -47.41
N VAL A 407 -3.20 -3.00 -46.78
CA VAL A 407 -4.45 -3.20 -46.05
C VAL A 407 -5.57 -3.59 -47.02
N ARG A 408 -6.37 -4.58 -46.66
CA ARG A 408 -7.53 -5.05 -47.42
C ARG A 408 -8.73 -5.24 -46.49
N THR A 409 -9.93 -5.01 -47.03
CA THR A 409 -11.20 -5.37 -46.39
C THR A 409 -11.48 -6.85 -46.64
N GLU A 410 -10.72 -7.70 -45.95
CA GLU A 410 -10.83 -9.16 -45.96
C GLU A 410 -11.01 -9.64 -44.52
N ALA A 411 -11.32 -10.93 -44.32
CA ALA A 411 -11.52 -11.50 -42.98
C ALA A 411 -10.35 -11.16 -42.04
N GLY A 412 -10.56 -10.21 -41.12
CA GLY A 412 -9.61 -9.87 -40.05
C GLY A 412 -9.60 -10.94 -38.97
N HIS A 413 -8.57 -10.93 -38.13
CA HIS A 413 -8.60 -11.66 -36.87
C HIS A 413 -9.56 -10.94 -35.91
N THR A 414 -9.42 -9.62 -35.84
CA THR A 414 -10.36 -8.72 -35.18
C THR A 414 -10.88 -7.70 -36.20
N GLY A 415 -12.19 -7.43 -36.19
CA GLY A 415 -12.78 -6.49 -37.14
C GLY A 415 -12.85 -7.01 -38.58
N GLY A 416 -12.74 -6.12 -39.56
CA GLY A 416 -12.99 -6.40 -40.99
C GLY A 416 -11.86 -5.99 -41.94
N THR A 417 -10.69 -5.67 -41.41
CA THR A 417 -9.51 -5.26 -42.15
C THR A 417 -8.29 -6.05 -41.71
N SER A 418 -7.34 -6.27 -42.61
CA SER A 418 -6.05 -6.89 -42.28
C SER A 418 -4.99 -6.49 -43.29
N LEU A 419 -3.73 -6.62 -42.90
CA LEU A 419 -2.58 -6.40 -43.78
C LEU A 419 -2.34 -7.65 -44.63
N MET A 420 -2.65 -7.57 -45.93
CA MET A 420 -2.48 -8.68 -46.87
C MET A 420 -1.05 -8.71 -47.42
N TYR A 421 -0.47 -9.91 -47.52
CA TYR A 421 0.76 -10.17 -48.26
C TYR A 421 0.51 -11.18 -49.38
N SER A 422 1.18 -11.02 -50.53
CA SER A 422 1.13 -11.98 -51.64
C SER A 422 2.41 -12.00 -52.47
N GLY A 423 2.64 -13.08 -53.23
CA GLY A 423 3.69 -13.15 -54.24
C GLY A 423 3.79 -14.52 -54.89
N LEU A 424 4.75 -14.67 -55.81
CA LEU A 424 5.04 -15.89 -56.55
C LEU A 424 6.52 -16.22 -56.50
N ASP A 425 6.88 -17.35 -55.88
CA ASP A 425 8.23 -17.89 -55.92
C ASP A 425 8.50 -18.56 -57.27
N ASN A 426 9.50 -18.04 -57.99
CA ASN A 426 9.90 -18.51 -59.32
C ASN A 426 11.20 -19.32 -59.35
N ASN A 427 11.82 -19.62 -58.21
CA ASN A 427 13.14 -20.26 -58.20
C ASN A 427 13.28 -21.37 -57.18
N ALA A 428 13.57 -22.57 -57.69
CA ALA A 428 13.74 -23.78 -56.90
C ALA A 428 15.01 -23.82 -56.01
N THR A 429 15.74 -22.71 -55.83
CA THR A 429 16.92 -22.63 -54.96
C THR A 429 16.73 -21.65 -53.81
N LYS A 430 16.45 -20.38 -54.09
CA LYS A 430 16.30 -19.34 -53.07
C LYS A 430 15.45 -18.18 -53.59
N SER A 431 14.45 -17.79 -52.81
CA SER A 431 13.56 -16.67 -53.11
C SER A 431 13.24 -15.89 -51.84
N TYR A 432 13.22 -14.57 -51.95
CA TYR A 432 12.85 -13.71 -50.83
C TYR A 432 12.25 -12.40 -51.33
N ALA A 433 11.37 -11.83 -50.52
CA ALA A 433 10.79 -10.51 -50.73
C ALA A 433 10.59 -9.83 -49.37
N TYR A 434 11.26 -8.69 -49.18
CA TYR A 434 11.15 -7.87 -47.98
C TYR A 434 10.43 -6.58 -48.35
N LEU A 435 9.18 -6.44 -47.90
CA LEU A 435 8.34 -5.28 -48.18
C LEU A 435 8.16 -4.46 -46.90
N LYS A 436 8.52 -3.18 -46.93
CA LYS A 436 8.30 -2.29 -45.77
C LYS A 436 6.81 -1.92 -45.70
N SER A 437 6.28 -1.89 -44.49
CA SER A 437 4.89 -1.58 -44.21
C SER A 437 4.75 -0.24 -43.50
N MET A 438 5.42 -0.07 -42.37
CA MET A 438 5.22 1.07 -41.47
C MET A 438 6.54 1.76 -41.14
N ALA A 439 6.55 3.08 -41.22
CA ALA A 439 7.59 3.88 -40.59
C ALA A 439 7.30 3.90 -39.09
N LEU A 440 8.25 3.46 -38.28
CA LEU A 440 8.13 3.46 -36.83
C LEU A 440 9.13 4.46 -36.24
N SER A 441 8.74 5.10 -35.16
CA SER A 441 9.60 6.01 -34.43
C SER A 441 9.28 5.94 -32.95
N ARG A 442 10.26 6.29 -32.10
CA ARG A 442 10.09 6.41 -30.64
C ARG A 442 9.64 5.11 -29.96
N ILE A 443 9.93 3.96 -30.56
CA ILE A 443 9.70 2.66 -29.91
C ILE A 443 11.05 2.14 -29.46
N THR A 444 11.31 2.24 -28.16
CA THR A 444 12.53 1.76 -27.52
C THR A 444 12.32 0.35 -27.03
N VAL A 445 13.19 -0.59 -27.42
CA VAL A 445 13.11 -1.94 -26.87
C VAL A 445 13.55 -1.92 -25.41
N LYS A 446 12.69 -2.42 -24.52
CA LYS A 446 12.93 -2.62 -23.09
C LYS A 446 13.06 -4.11 -22.76
N PRO A 447 13.55 -4.48 -21.56
CA PRO A 447 13.68 -5.87 -21.16
C PRO A 447 12.38 -6.70 -21.22
N SER A 448 11.22 -6.07 -21.05
CA SER A 448 9.90 -6.73 -21.13
C SER A 448 9.21 -6.62 -22.48
N THR A 449 9.76 -5.82 -23.43
CA THR A 449 9.13 -5.58 -24.73
C THR A 449 8.94 -6.87 -25.53
N LYS A 450 7.76 -6.98 -26.15
CA LYS A 450 7.38 -8.10 -27.02
C LYS A 450 6.82 -7.58 -28.33
N LEU A 451 7.10 -8.29 -29.40
CA LEU A 451 6.36 -8.20 -30.66
C LEU A 451 5.33 -9.33 -30.66
N THR A 452 4.05 -8.98 -30.85
CA THR A 452 2.98 -9.97 -31.05
C THR A 452 2.20 -9.63 -32.30
N TYR A 453 1.83 -10.63 -33.09
CA TYR A 453 0.93 -10.46 -34.23
C TYR A 453 0.19 -11.76 -34.54
N TRP A 454 -0.96 -11.63 -35.18
CA TRP A 454 -1.70 -12.75 -35.74
C TRP A 454 -1.44 -12.86 -37.23
N ILE A 455 -1.20 -14.07 -37.73
CA ILE A 455 -0.95 -14.35 -39.15
C ILE A 455 -1.82 -15.50 -39.65
N HIS A 456 -2.48 -15.28 -40.79
CA HIS A 456 -3.35 -16.24 -41.46
C HIS A 456 -2.80 -16.62 -42.85
N PRO A 457 -1.94 -17.65 -42.95
CA PRO A 457 -1.50 -18.17 -44.23
C PRO A 457 -2.65 -18.83 -44.99
N GLN A 458 -2.89 -18.42 -46.24
CA GLN A 458 -3.99 -18.98 -47.04
C GLN A 458 -3.58 -20.26 -47.78
N ALA A 459 -4.58 -21.11 -48.04
CA ALA A 459 -4.44 -22.36 -48.77
C ALA A 459 -4.85 -22.21 -50.24
N ASN A 460 -4.42 -23.19 -51.05
CA ASN A 460 -4.82 -23.34 -52.45
C ASN A 460 -6.34 -23.53 -52.63
N THR A 461 -7.06 -24.00 -51.61
CA THR A 461 -8.53 -24.14 -51.62
C THR A 461 -9.26 -22.79 -51.61
N VAL A 462 -8.60 -21.72 -51.15
CA VAL A 462 -9.15 -20.35 -51.13
C VAL A 462 -8.68 -19.55 -52.36
N ARG A 463 -7.47 -19.84 -52.84
CA ARG A 463 -6.83 -19.21 -54.01
C ARG A 463 -6.00 -20.24 -54.78
N PRO A 464 -6.43 -20.70 -55.97
CA PRO A 464 -5.75 -21.76 -56.71
C PRO A 464 -4.26 -21.50 -57.03
N GLU A 465 -3.87 -20.23 -57.10
CA GLU A 465 -2.49 -19.79 -57.40
C GLU A 465 -1.54 -19.99 -56.21
N VAL A 466 -2.08 -20.14 -54.99
CA VAL A 466 -1.30 -20.29 -53.76
C VAL A 466 -0.84 -21.73 -53.58
N LYS A 467 0.43 -21.93 -53.24
CA LYS A 467 0.94 -23.16 -52.65
C LYS A 467 0.95 -22.99 -51.13
N ALA A 468 0.09 -23.72 -50.43
CA ALA A 468 -0.16 -23.61 -48.99
C ALA A 468 1.12 -23.50 -48.13
N ALA A 469 2.15 -24.31 -48.41
CA ALA A 469 3.42 -24.28 -47.69
C ALA A 469 4.14 -22.94 -47.81
N ASN A 470 4.12 -22.30 -48.99
CA ASN A 470 4.82 -21.04 -49.23
C ASN A 470 4.18 -19.89 -48.44
N SER A 471 2.86 -19.91 -48.23
CA SER A 471 2.18 -18.94 -47.36
C SER A 471 2.67 -18.96 -45.92
N THR A 472 3.28 -20.05 -45.45
CA THR A 472 3.81 -20.15 -44.09
C THR A 472 5.22 -19.57 -43.92
N CYS A 473 5.88 -19.20 -45.03
CA CYS A 473 7.25 -18.68 -45.05
C CYS A 473 7.31 -17.14 -44.99
N VAL A 474 6.35 -16.53 -44.29
CA VAL A 474 6.23 -15.08 -44.12
C VAL A 474 6.25 -14.75 -42.63
N ALA A 475 7.04 -13.76 -42.21
CA ALA A 475 7.10 -13.28 -40.83
C ALA A 475 7.20 -11.75 -40.76
N ILE A 476 6.95 -11.18 -39.58
CA ILE A 476 7.23 -9.78 -39.30
C ILE A 476 8.70 -9.63 -38.92
N ASP A 477 9.39 -8.72 -39.61
CA ASP A 477 10.75 -8.29 -39.32
C ASP A 477 10.73 -6.82 -38.88
N LEU A 478 11.71 -6.45 -38.06
CA LEU A 478 11.88 -5.10 -37.54
C LEU A 478 13.27 -4.61 -37.89
N LEU A 479 13.36 -3.40 -38.46
CA LEU A 479 14.64 -2.72 -38.63
C LEU A 479 14.91 -1.81 -37.43
N PHE A 480 16.15 -1.80 -36.99
CA PHE A 480 16.62 -0.98 -35.89
C PHE A 480 17.45 0.22 -36.39
N SER A 481 17.54 1.26 -35.56
CA SER A 481 18.31 2.48 -35.88
C SER A 481 19.81 2.24 -36.09
N ASP A 482 20.36 1.14 -35.59
CA ASP A 482 21.76 0.73 -35.80
C ASP A 482 21.98 -0.02 -37.14
N GLY A 483 20.95 -0.12 -37.98
CA GLY A 483 20.98 -0.80 -39.27
C GLY A 483 20.83 -2.32 -39.18
N LYS A 484 20.70 -2.89 -37.98
CA LYS A 484 20.42 -4.33 -37.80
C LYS A 484 18.93 -4.62 -37.93
N ASN A 485 18.58 -5.90 -37.95
CA ASN A 485 17.20 -6.37 -38.10
C ASN A 485 16.88 -7.50 -37.11
N LEU A 486 15.59 -7.78 -36.94
CA LEU A 486 15.10 -8.85 -36.05
C LEU A 486 15.45 -10.23 -36.62
N ARG A 487 15.28 -10.43 -37.93
CA ARG A 487 15.50 -11.74 -38.57
C ARG A 487 16.91 -12.32 -38.38
N ASP A 488 17.95 -11.49 -38.33
CA ASP A 488 19.35 -11.90 -38.14
C ASP A 488 19.81 -11.79 -36.67
N SER A 489 18.95 -11.36 -35.76
CA SER A 489 19.30 -11.14 -34.35
C SER A 489 19.51 -12.41 -33.54
N GLY A 490 19.04 -13.55 -34.05
CA GLY A 490 19.00 -14.83 -33.33
C GLY A 490 17.86 -14.95 -32.31
N GLN A 491 16.99 -13.94 -32.17
CA GLN A 491 15.79 -14.02 -31.33
C GLN A 491 14.88 -15.16 -31.75
N LYS A 492 14.16 -15.71 -30.77
CA LYS A 492 13.19 -16.79 -30.97
C LYS A 492 11.81 -16.36 -30.50
N ASP A 493 10.79 -16.89 -31.14
CA ASP A 493 9.42 -16.82 -30.64
C ASP A 493 9.24 -17.66 -29.37
N THR A 494 8.09 -17.52 -28.72
CA THR A 494 7.73 -18.30 -27.52
C THR A 494 7.59 -19.80 -27.77
N ARG A 495 7.58 -20.24 -29.04
CA ARG A 495 7.55 -21.65 -29.46
C ARG A 495 8.95 -22.18 -29.82
N GLY A 496 9.99 -21.37 -29.66
CA GLY A 496 11.38 -21.72 -29.92
C GLY A 496 11.83 -21.61 -31.38
N ASN A 497 10.98 -21.14 -32.30
CA ASN A 497 11.37 -20.90 -33.69
C ASN A 497 12.16 -19.59 -33.77
N ARG A 498 13.18 -19.51 -34.62
CA ARG A 498 13.87 -18.23 -34.87
C ARG A 498 12.91 -17.24 -35.52
N ALA A 499 12.97 -15.97 -35.12
CA ALA A 499 12.16 -14.86 -35.64
C ALA A 499 12.58 -14.44 -37.07
N HIS A 500 12.65 -15.41 -37.98
CA HIS A 500 13.09 -15.28 -39.37
C HIS A 500 12.11 -16.05 -40.27
N PRO A 501 11.69 -15.52 -41.45
CA PRO A 501 10.63 -16.16 -42.24
C PRO A 501 10.94 -17.60 -42.67
N ALA A 502 12.16 -17.86 -43.14
CA ALA A 502 12.62 -19.21 -43.49
C ALA A 502 12.54 -20.23 -42.34
N HIS A 503 12.65 -19.77 -41.08
CA HIS A 503 12.52 -20.63 -39.90
C HIS A 503 11.06 -20.77 -39.42
N GLN A 504 10.16 -19.91 -39.89
CA GLN A 504 8.72 -20.00 -39.65
C GLN A 504 8.01 -20.90 -40.69
N CYS A 505 8.64 -21.16 -41.83
CA CYS A 505 8.17 -22.12 -42.83
C CYS A 505 7.69 -23.44 -42.21
N ASN A 506 6.48 -23.88 -42.58
CA ASN A 506 5.80 -25.09 -42.11
C ASN A 506 5.53 -25.15 -40.60
N LYS A 507 5.69 -24.05 -39.85
CA LYS A 507 5.36 -23.95 -38.42
C LYS A 507 3.95 -23.39 -38.17
N LEU A 508 3.41 -22.66 -39.15
CA LEU A 508 2.06 -22.11 -39.10
C LEU A 508 1.03 -23.13 -39.62
N THR A 509 -0.16 -23.11 -39.04
CA THR A 509 -1.30 -23.87 -39.57
C THR A 509 -1.97 -23.09 -40.70
N VAL A 510 -1.94 -23.65 -41.91
CA VAL A 510 -2.56 -23.06 -43.10
C VAL A 510 -4.09 -23.00 -42.95
N GLY A 511 -4.68 -21.88 -43.38
CA GLY A 511 -6.13 -21.66 -43.35
C GLY A 511 -6.68 -21.30 -41.98
N LYS A 512 -5.81 -20.94 -41.02
CA LYS A 512 -6.17 -20.52 -39.67
C LYS A 512 -5.33 -19.33 -39.24
N TRP A 513 -5.85 -18.56 -38.29
CA TRP A 513 -5.08 -17.54 -37.57
C TRP A 513 -4.09 -18.21 -36.62
N ASN A 514 -2.84 -17.73 -36.65
CA ASN A 514 -1.75 -18.19 -35.80
C ASN A 514 -1.17 -17.00 -35.07
N GLU A 515 -1.13 -17.05 -33.74
CA GLU A 515 -0.43 -16.05 -32.93
C GLU A 515 1.08 -16.33 -32.91
N VAL A 516 1.87 -15.30 -33.18
CA VAL A 516 3.32 -15.31 -33.03
C VAL A 516 3.70 -14.26 -32.00
N VAL A 517 4.47 -14.68 -30.99
CA VAL A 517 4.96 -13.82 -29.92
C VAL A 517 6.47 -13.92 -29.87
N VAL A 518 7.17 -12.81 -30.06
CA VAL A 518 8.63 -12.71 -30.04
C VAL A 518 9.05 -11.80 -28.88
N PRO A 519 9.61 -12.35 -27.79
CA PRO A 519 10.26 -11.55 -26.76
C PRO A 519 11.43 -10.77 -27.36
N LEU A 520 11.44 -9.45 -27.19
CA LEU A 520 12.48 -8.57 -27.72
C LEU A 520 13.48 -8.13 -26.64
N GLY A 521 13.28 -8.51 -25.38
CA GLY A 521 14.07 -8.02 -24.23
C GLY A 521 15.59 -8.16 -24.36
N ALA A 522 16.08 -9.19 -25.06
CA ALA A 522 17.52 -9.35 -25.33
C ALA A 522 18.10 -8.34 -26.34
N LEU A 523 17.24 -7.52 -26.95
CA LEU A 523 17.58 -6.40 -27.83
C LEU A 523 17.35 -5.04 -27.17
N ALA A 524 17.24 -4.99 -25.83
CA ALA A 524 16.98 -3.77 -25.08
C ALA A 524 17.96 -2.62 -25.44
N GLY A 525 17.43 -1.40 -25.51
CA GLY A 525 18.14 -0.18 -25.88
C GLY A 525 18.19 0.10 -27.38
N LYS A 526 17.70 -0.81 -28.25
CA LYS A 526 17.53 -0.52 -29.69
C LYS A 526 16.27 0.29 -29.96
N GLN A 527 16.35 1.21 -30.92
CA GLN A 527 15.17 1.89 -31.46
C GLN A 527 14.64 1.15 -32.68
N ILE A 528 13.35 0.84 -32.69
CA ILE A 528 12.68 0.25 -33.86
C ILE A 528 12.29 1.39 -34.82
N THR A 529 12.67 1.27 -36.09
CA THR A 529 12.48 2.31 -37.11
C THR A 529 11.57 1.90 -38.25
N THR A 530 11.42 0.61 -38.52
CA THR A 530 10.62 0.14 -39.66
C THR A 530 10.08 -1.24 -39.41
N LEU A 531 8.81 -1.43 -39.75
CA LEU A 531 8.17 -2.73 -39.82
C LEU A 531 8.25 -3.27 -41.25
N VAL A 532 8.70 -4.50 -41.40
CA VAL A 532 8.85 -5.19 -42.68
C VAL A 532 8.05 -6.49 -42.65
N VAL A 533 7.29 -6.74 -43.70
CA VAL A 533 6.69 -8.05 -43.95
C VAL A 533 7.62 -8.81 -44.88
N ALA A 534 8.15 -9.91 -44.38
CA ALA A 534 9.27 -10.61 -44.97
C ALA A 534 8.85 -12.00 -45.42
N TYR A 535 8.93 -12.27 -46.71
CA TYR A 535 8.92 -13.63 -47.27
C TYR A 535 10.35 -14.08 -47.50
N ASP A 536 10.70 -15.27 -47.02
CA ASP A 536 12.01 -15.89 -47.27
C ASP A 536 11.82 -17.39 -47.24
N GLN A 537 12.01 -18.02 -48.40
CA GLN A 537 11.83 -19.44 -48.58
C GLN A 537 13.06 -20.05 -49.27
N PRO A 538 13.63 -21.12 -48.69
CA PRO A 538 14.56 -21.99 -49.40
C PRO A 538 13.90 -22.68 -50.62
N ALA A 539 14.64 -23.49 -51.37
CA ALA A 539 14.22 -24.25 -52.56
C ALA A 539 12.70 -24.56 -52.69
N ALA A 540 11.96 -23.71 -53.40
CA ALA A 540 10.54 -23.87 -53.67
C ALA A 540 10.10 -23.16 -54.96
N THR A 541 8.85 -23.37 -55.35
CA THR A 541 8.16 -22.60 -56.40
C THR A 541 6.68 -22.51 -56.03
N GLY A 542 5.96 -21.54 -56.59
CA GLY A 542 4.52 -21.36 -56.44
C GLY A 542 4.11 -20.14 -55.62
N GLY A 543 2.83 -19.79 -55.69
CA GLY A 543 2.30 -18.59 -55.05
C GLY A 543 2.26 -18.69 -53.53
N TYR A 544 2.31 -17.55 -52.85
CA TYR A 544 2.05 -17.42 -51.42
C TYR A 544 1.09 -16.25 -51.18
N ARG A 545 0.21 -16.39 -50.19
CA ARG A 545 -0.69 -15.31 -49.79
C ARG A 545 -1.16 -15.49 -48.35
N GLY A 546 -1.40 -14.40 -47.65
CA GLY A 546 -2.06 -14.44 -46.35
C GLY A 546 -2.34 -13.06 -45.80
N LEU A 547 -2.78 -13.04 -44.55
CA LEU A 547 -3.19 -11.85 -43.83
C LEU A 547 -2.41 -11.75 -42.52
N VAL A 548 -2.10 -10.53 -42.08
CA VAL A 548 -1.56 -10.20 -40.77
C VAL A 548 -2.52 -9.23 -40.09
N ASP A 549 -2.73 -9.40 -38.79
CA ASP A 549 -3.63 -8.58 -38.00
C ASP A 549 -3.18 -8.51 -36.53
N ASP A 550 -3.82 -7.62 -35.75
CA ASP A 550 -3.62 -7.44 -34.30
C ASP A 550 -2.13 -7.37 -33.91
N LEU A 551 -1.41 -6.48 -34.58
CA LEU A 551 0.02 -6.30 -34.40
C LEU A 551 0.29 -5.35 -33.23
N THR A 552 1.11 -5.80 -32.29
CA THR A 552 1.51 -5.03 -31.11
C THR A 552 3.01 -5.07 -30.88
N ILE A 553 3.56 -3.95 -30.42
CA ILE A 553 4.91 -3.80 -29.87
C ILE A 553 4.76 -2.99 -28.59
N THR A 554 4.78 -3.68 -27.45
CA THR A 554 4.52 -3.09 -26.12
C THR A 554 5.41 -3.77 -25.06
N ASP A 555 5.54 -3.16 -23.88
CA ASP A 555 6.32 -3.65 -22.74
C ASP A 555 5.52 -4.24 -21.58
#